data_AF-A0A0G2FVK2-F1
#
_entry.id   AF-A0A0G2FVK2-F1
#
_cell.length_a   1.000
_cell.length_b   1.000
_cell.length_c   1.000
_cell.angle_alpha   90.00
_cell.angle_beta   90.00
_cell.angle_gamma   90.00
#
_symmetry.space_group_name_H-M   'P 1'
#
loop_
_entity.id
_entity.type
_entity.pdbx_description
1 polymer ?
#
loop_
_entity_poly.entity_id
_entity_poly.type
_entity_poly.pdbx_seq_one_letter_code
_entity_poly.pdbx_strand_id
1 'polypeptide(L)'
;MLLGATAPAMTSAAFTPSVGLGSDPNSPFLSAAASMNHLQLYRTTPFGTPISAVQQHAPIVPVTTIADKCFDSFYYHYYASHPFLLPREYFLRHIRETGHKLQHLQAAMRYVGSLFMDVGPARASYLDEALRLSYSPSTPKDGFLVQALLLLIVSLDGSCQQDKARDLLSDCERIAIEIGMNTRQFATIHGRGNPVLEESWRRTWWDLYVIDGMVAGVHRITNFLLFDLAADVALPCEESEFLLGQTIPQPMYMEDFDDQLFSGEDRPFSSFAYRIAAIRNLGRFMRCGPIMFPEDENLAKMEAHLTNWRLHLPPGKRDPVDKNCLHDEMMFQGHFITTACTIMLHQPHSQLDSSPARSVNSCAPYRAVPSGESYNIHTRHTVTAAADISKMITAPVGLTSHTHFFTCVITMSAIVQLSKWALYFLQDEDDLRQQIRLSIGALSKLSVVWKAADTAAGQVRGVAREIYRAKKAQQINPAFWVAFTQEEMIQSLNADEAIISDIDSMFSQVSSAPVSVAGAPGALEH
;
A
#
# COMPACT_ATOMS: atom_id res chain seq x y z
N MET A 1 15.80 63.89 -30.69
CA MET A 1 14.54 63.76 -31.46
C MET A 1 13.57 63.04 -30.52
N LEU A 2 12.73 63.77 -29.80
CA LEU A 2 11.37 64.19 -30.19
C LEU A 2 10.37 63.02 -30.26
N LEU A 3 9.58 62.89 -29.17
CA LEU A 3 8.13 62.60 -29.09
C LEU A 3 7.63 61.20 -29.51
N GLY A 4 6.59 60.62 -28.90
CA GLY A 4 5.77 61.00 -27.75
C GLY A 4 4.57 60.04 -27.55
N ALA A 5 4.03 59.98 -26.32
CA ALA A 5 2.59 59.99 -25.92
C ALA A 5 1.50 59.53 -26.94
N THR A 6 0.40 58.83 -26.61
CA THR A 6 -0.36 58.58 -25.34
C THR A 6 -1.38 57.44 -25.55
N ALA A 7 -1.88 56.81 -24.46
CA ALA A 7 -3.14 56.02 -24.46
C ALA A 7 -4.39 56.93 -24.44
N PRO A 8 -5.62 56.43 -24.75
CA PRO A 8 -6.48 55.76 -23.74
C PRO A 8 -7.30 54.59 -24.37
N ALA A 9 -8.34 53.94 -23.81
CA ALA A 9 -9.07 54.05 -22.54
C ALA A 9 -9.66 52.66 -22.11
N MET A 10 -10.52 52.60 -21.09
CA MET A 10 -11.38 51.44 -20.76
C MET A 10 -12.87 51.76 -20.97
N THR A 11 -13.70 50.76 -21.31
CA THR A 11 -15.15 50.76 -21.01
C THR A 11 -15.66 49.37 -20.66
N SER A 12 -16.52 49.31 -19.64
CA SER A 12 -17.20 48.13 -19.10
C SER A 12 -18.48 47.76 -19.87
N ALA A 13 -18.80 46.47 -19.93
CA ALA A 13 -20.19 45.97 -19.91
C ALA A 13 -20.24 44.51 -19.43
N ALA A 14 -21.31 44.12 -18.75
CA ALA A 14 -21.47 42.80 -18.14
C ALA A 14 -22.55 41.96 -18.85
N PHE A 15 -22.48 40.64 -18.65
CA PHE A 15 -23.58 39.66 -18.60
C PHE A 15 -24.85 39.89 -19.43
N THR A 16 -25.12 38.98 -20.37
CA THR A 16 -26.27 38.05 -20.26
C THR A 16 -26.17 36.92 -21.31
N PRO A 17 -26.67 35.70 -21.03
CA PRO A 17 -26.64 34.58 -21.97
C PRO A 17 -27.91 34.49 -22.82
N SER A 18 -27.77 34.09 -24.08
CA SER A 18 -28.89 33.70 -24.95
C SER A 18 -28.70 32.27 -25.44
N VAL A 19 -29.58 31.36 -25.00
CA VAL A 19 -29.64 29.98 -25.47
C VAL A 19 -30.08 29.95 -26.93
N GLY A 20 -29.32 29.27 -27.78
CA GLY A 20 -29.69 28.95 -29.15
C GLY A 20 -29.36 27.49 -29.46
N LEU A 21 -30.39 26.63 -29.56
CA LEU A 21 -30.20 25.30 -30.12
C LEU A 21 -29.97 25.44 -31.64
N GLY A 22 -28.76 25.12 -32.08
CA GLY A 22 -28.42 24.88 -33.48
C GLY A 22 -27.89 23.46 -33.63
N SER A 23 -28.64 22.62 -34.35
CA SER A 23 -28.24 21.25 -34.65
C SER A 23 -27.36 21.21 -35.90
N ASP A 24 -26.16 20.64 -35.80
CA ASP A 24 -25.37 20.23 -36.98
C ASP A 24 -24.75 18.83 -36.75
N PRO A 25 -24.89 17.89 -37.70
CA PRO A 25 -24.40 16.52 -37.54
C PRO A 25 -23.06 16.31 -38.26
N ASN A 26 -21.95 16.21 -37.53
CA ASN A 26 -20.77 15.39 -37.88
C ASN A 26 -19.67 15.46 -36.81
N SER A 27 -19.53 14.41 -35.99
CA SER A 27 -18.27 14.13 -35.27
C SER A 27 -18.25 12.66 -34.80
N PRO A 28 -17.22 11.87 -35.17
CA PRO A 28 -17.11 10.48 -34.75
C PRO A 28 -16.30 10.36 -33.45
N PHE A 29 -16.96 10.53 -32.30
CA PHE A 29 -16.42 10.11 -31.00
C PHE A 29 -17.33 9.05 -30.36
N LEU A 30 -17.10 7.80 -30.77
CA LEU A 30 -17.55 6.61 -30.06
C LEU A 30 -16.32 5.75 -29.78
N SER A 31 -15.93 5.62 -28.50
CA SER A 31 -15.25 4.41 -28.03
C SER A 31 -15.32 4.24 -26.52
N ALA A 32 -16.00 3.15 -26.13
CA ALA A 32 -15.72 2.31 -24.97
C ALA A 32 -15.49 2.98 -23.58
N ALA A 33 -16.56 3.50 -22.98
CA ALA A 33 -16.68 3.44 -21.52
C ALA A 33 -17.03 1.99 -21.11
N ALA A 34 -16.01 1.22 -20.72
CA ALA A 34 -16.17 -0.16 -20.24
C ALA A 34 -15.57 -0.33 -18.83
N SER A 35 -16.03 0.50 -17.89
CA SER A 35 -15.86 0.26 -16.46
C SER A 35 -17.24 0.01 -15.84
N MET A 36 -17.69 -1.25 -15.90
CA MET A 36 -18.87 -1.69 -15.16
C MET A 36 -18.42 -2.41 -13.89
N ASN A 37 -18.58 -1.74 -12.74
CA ASN A 37 -19.28 -2.30 -11.57
C ASN A 37 -19.20 -1.38 -10.33
N HIS A 38 -19.80 -0.19 -10.41
CA HIS A 38 -20.33 0.48 -9.21
C HIS A 38 -21.68 1.12 -9.56
N LEU A 39 -22.63 1.07 -8.61
CA LEU A 39 -24.01 1.59 -8.67
C LEU A 39 -25.00 0.83 -9.60
N GLN A 40 -25.44 -0.35 -9.15
CA GLN A 40 -26.81 -0.83 -9.41
C GLN A 40 -27.62 -0.75 -8.12
N LEU A 41 -28.40 0.32 -7.98
CA LEU A 41 -29.31 0.54 -6.84
C LEU A 41 -30.52 -0.41 -6.95
N TYR A 42 -30.97 -0.94 -5.81
CA TYR A 42 -32.11 -1.85 -5.72
C TYR A 42 -33.36 -1.32 -6.46
N ARG A 43 -33.86 -2.11 -7.42
CA ARG A 43 -35.22 -1.98 -7.97
C ARG A 43 -35.93 -3.33 -7.95
N THR A 44 -36.72 -3.55 -6.91
CA THR A 44 -37.69 -4.64 -6.84
C THR A 44 -39.07 -4.13 -7.28
N THR A 45 -39.68 -4.80 -8.25
CA THR A 45 -41.12 -4.68 -8.57
C THR A 45 -41.68 -6.06 -8.93
N PRO A 46 -42.87 -6.47 -8.45
CA PRO A 46 -43.27 -7.88 -8.45
C PRO A 46 -44.42 -8.24 -9.43
N PHE A 47 -44.62 -9.56 -9.60
CA PHE A 47 -45.78 -10.28 -10.19
C PHE A 47 -46.04 -10.19 -11.72
N GLY A 48 -46.33 -11.34 -12.37
CA GLY A 48 -46.64 -11.37 -13.81
C GLY A 48 -46.89 -12.71 -14.54
N THR A 49 -47.55 -13.72 -13.94
CA THR A 49 -48.18 -14.91 -14.59
C THR A 49 -47.33 -15.97 -15.35
N PRO A 50 -47.80 -17.24 -15.48
CA PRO A 50 -47.00 -18.37 -15.98
C PRO A 50 -47.37 -18.81 -17.41
N ILE A 51 -46.36 -19.25 -18.20
CA ILE A 51 -46.58 -19.99 -19.45
C ILE A 51 -45.59 -21.17 -19.57
N SER A 52 -46.17 -22.36 -19.75
CA SER A 52 -45.65 -23.64 -20.26
C SER A 52 -44.15 -23.95 -20.19
N ALA A 53 -43.81 -24.99 -19.42
CA ALA A 53 -42.49 -25.59 -19.39
C ALA A 53 -42.11 -26.25 -20.74
N VAL A 54 -41.18 -25.66 -21.46
CA VAL A 54 -40.34 -26.37 -22.44
C VAL A 54 -39.09 -26.83 -21.69
N GLN A 55 -38.87 -28.14 -21.65
CA GLN A 55 -37.77 -28.75 -20.91
C GLN A 55 -36.43 -28.61 -21.67
N GLN A 56 -35.98 -27.37 -21.84
CA GLN A 56 -34.61 -27.08 -22.23
C GLN A 56 -33.69 -27.58 -21.11
N HIS A 57 -32.80 -28.49 -21.45
CA HIS A 57 -31.70 -28.85 -20.57
C HIS A 57 -30.79 -27.62 -20.44
N ALA A 58 -30.95 -26.88 -19.34
CA ALA A 58 -30.02 -25.80 -19.03
C ALA A 58 -28.60 -26.37 -19.02
N PRO A 59 -27.62 -25.73 -19.68
CA PRO A 59 -26.24 -26.19 -19.62
C PRO A 59 -25.82 -26.24 -18.15
N ILE A 60 -25.27 -27.38 -17.72
CA ILE A 60 -24.81 -27.58 -16.35
C ILE A 60 -23.66 -26.59 -16.12
N VAL A 61 -23.98 -25.47 -15.46
CA VAL A 61 -22.98 -24.49 -15.07
C VAL A 61 -22.04 -25.17 -14.07
N PRO A 62 -20.72 -25.24 -14.33
CA PRO A 62 -19.78 -25.87 -13.42
C PRO A 62 -19.87 -25.21 -12.04
N VAL A 63 -19.99 -26.00 -10.99
CA VAL A 63 -20.01 -25.49 -9.61
C VAL A 63 -18.63 -24.89 -9.31
N THR A 64 -18.58 -23.56 -9.16
CA THR A 64 -17.34 -22.81 -8.86
C THR A 64 -16.72 -23.34 -7.57
N THR A 65 -15.52 -23.92 -7.65
CA THR A 65 -14.85 -24.51 -6.50
C THR A 65 -14.31 -23.44 -5.56
N ILE A 66 -13.97 -23.80 -4.33
CA ILE A 66 -13.28 -22.86 -3.41
C ILE A 66 -11.95 -22.41 -4.02
N ALA A 67 -11.24 -23.29 -4.72
CA ALA A 67 -9.98 -22.97 -5.40
C ALA A 67 -10.16 -21.93 -6.52
N ASP A 68 -11.27 -21.97 -7.27
CA ASP A 68 -11.59 -20.96 -8.28
C ASP A 68 -11.94 -19.62 -7.62
N LYS A 69 -12.72 -19.63 -6.53
CA LYS A 69 -13.04 -18.41 -5.77
C LYS A 69 -11.80 -17.76 -5.18
N CYS A 70 -10.85 -18.54 -4.66
CA CYS A 70 -9.56 -18.02 -4.21
C CYS A 70 -8.77 -17.39 -5.36
N PHE A 71 -8.76 -18.01 -6.55
CA PHE A 71 -8.07 -17.46 -7.73
C PHE A 71 -8.69 -16.14 -8.21
N ASP A 72 -10.02 -16.02 -8.20
CA ASP A 72 -10.71 -14.76 -8.53
C ASP A 72 -10.53 -13.70 -7.43
N SER A 73 -10.54 -14.11 -6.16
CA SER A 73 -10.23 -13.26 -4.99
C SER A 73 -8.83 -12.65 -5.08
N PHE A 74 -7.82 -13.40 -5.52
CA PHE A 74 -6.48 -12.88 -5.79
C PHE A 74 -6.48 -11.72 -6.79
N TYR A 75 -7.17 -11.88 -7.92
CA TYR A 75 -7.26 -10.82 -8.94
C TYR A 75 -8.09 -9.61 -8.48
N TYR A 76 -9.10 -9.82 -7.64
CA TYR A 76 -9.97 -8.76 -7.15
C TYR A 76 -9.37 -7.95 -5.99
N HIS A 77 -8.66 -8.60 -5.06
CA HIS A 77 -8.17 -7.96 -3.83
C HIS A 77 -6.67 -7.67 -3.81
N TYR A 78 -5.83 -8.53 -4.40
CA TYR A 78 -4.38 -8.46 -4.21
C TYR A 78 -3.64 -7.92 -5.44
N TYR A 79 -4.09 -8.28 -6.66
CA TYR A 79 -3.33 -8.02 -7.89
C TYR A 79 -2.90 -6.56 -8.07
N ALA A 80 -3.78 -5.59 -7.79
CA ALA A 80 -3.46 -4.16 -7.93
C ALA A 80 -2.30 -3.69 -7.02
N SER A 81 -2.09 -4.33 -5.87
CA SER A 81 -0.97 -4.04 -4.96
C SER A 81 0.37 -4.56 -5.46
N HIS A 82 0.36 -5.62 -6.28
CA HIS A 82 1.54 -6.28 -6.81
C HIS A 82 1.31 -6.78 -8.26
N PRO A 83 1.11 -5.86 -9.23
CA PRO A 83 0.64 -6.19 -10.58
C PRO A 83 1.79 -6.63 -11.50
N PHE A 84 2.59 -7.59 -11.04
CA PHE A 84 3.72 -8.15 -11.80
C PHE A 84 3.37 -9.40 -12.62
N LEU A 85 2.28 -10.11 -12.25
CA LEU A 85 1.74 -11.20 -13.06
C LEU A 85 1.02 -10.66 -14.30
N LEU A 86 0.90 -11.50 -15.34
CA LEU A 86 -0.02 -11.26 -16.46
C LEU A 86 -1.45 -10.93 -15.96
N PRO A 87 -2.15 -9.96 -16.57
CA PRO A 87 -3.56 -9.71 -16.28
C PRO A 87 -4.40 -10.96 -16.55
N ARG A 88 -5.50 -11.15 -15.81
CA ARG A 88 -6.27 -12.43 -15.73
C ARG A 88 -6.55 -13.09 -17.09
N GLU A 89 -7.00 -12.33 -18.07
CA GLU A 89 -7.28 -12.87 -19.42
C GLU A 89 -6.00 -13.30 -20.15
N TYR A 90 -4.94 -12.49 -20.10
CA TYR A 90 -3.64 -12.82 -20.69
C TYR A 90 -3.00 -14.04 -20.02
N PHE A 91 -3.16 -14.20 -18.70
CA PHE A 91 -2.68 -15.38 -17.95
C PHE A 91 -3.42 -16.66 -18.38
N LEU A 92 -4.76 -16.64 -18.40
CA LEU A 92 -5.57 -17.78 -18.81
C LEU A 92 -5.36 -18.12 -20.29
N ARG A 93 -5.16 -17.12 -21.14
CA ARG A 93 -4.81 -17.29 -22.56
C ARG A 93 -3.43 -17.91 -22.73
N HIS A 94 -2.41 -17.45 -21.98
CA HIS A 94 -1.06 -18.03 -22.01
C HIS A 94 -1.06 -19.52 -21.65
N ILE A 95 -1.78 -19.93 -20.60
CA ILE A 95 -1.92 -21.35 -20.22
C ILE A 95 -2.57 -22.16 -21.35
N ARG A 96 -3.61 -21.61 -21.99
CA ARG A 96 -4.35 -22.26 -23.07
C ARG A 96 -3.50 -22.44 -24.34
N GLU A 97 -2.75 -21.42 -24.72
CA GLU A 97 -1.95 -21.38 -25.95
C GLU A 97 -0.65 -22.20 -25.84
N THR A 98 0.01 -22.17 -24.68
CA THR A 98 1.28 -22.89 -24.46
C THR A 98 1.11 -24.31 -23.93
N GLY A 99 -0.05 -24.62 -23.33
CA GLY A 99 -0.26 -25.84 -22.55
C GLY A 99 0.52 -25.88 -21.22
N HIS A 100 1.31 -24.85 -20.89
CA HIS A 100 2.09 -24.80 -19.65
C HIS A 100 1.15 -24.50 -18.48
N LYS A 101 0.92 -25.50 -17.62
CA LYS A 101 -0.10 -25.41 -16.56
C LYS A 101 0.24 -24.49 -15.39
N LEU A 102 1.50 -24.05 -15.24
CA LEU A 102 1.92 -23.10 -14.18
C LEU A 102 1.40 -23.46 -12.77
N GLN A 103 1.49 -24.74 -12.40
CA GLN A 103 0.81 -25.26 -11.19
C GLN A 103 1.30 -24.60 -9.90
N HIS A 104 2.61 -24.37 -9.77
CA HIS A 104 3.22 -23.67 -8.64
C HIS A 104 2.66 -22.25 -8.48
N LEU A 105 2.58 -21.49 -9.58
CA LEU A 105 2.09 -20.11 -9.59
C LEU A 105 0.59 -20.06 -9.30
N GLN A 106 -0.21 -20.94 -9.91
CA GLN A 106 -1.64 -21.04 -9.59
C GLN A 106 -1.90 -21.42 -8.12
N ALA A 107 -1.08 -22.29 -7.52
CA ALA A 107 -1.21 -22.64 -6.10
C ALA A 107 -0.85 -21.44 -5.20
N ALA A 108 0.21 -20.71 -5.52
CA ALA A 108 0.54 -19.46 -4.83
C ALA A 108 -0.60 -18.44 -4.92
N MET A 109 -1.14 -18.17 -6.11
CA MET A 109 -2.29 -17.27 -6.31
C MET A 109 -3.51 -17.70 -5.47
N ARG A 110 -3.83 -18.99 -5.41
CA ARG A 110 -4.92 -19.52 -4.57
C ARG A 110 -4.65 -19.30 -3.08
N TYR A 111 -3.43 -19.54 -2.61
CA TYR A 111 -3.08 -19.26 -1.23
C TYR A 111 -3.27 -17.76 -0.90
N VAL A 112 -2.71 -16.86 -1.71
CA VAL A 112 -2.85 -15.40 -1.50
C VAL A 112 -4.32 -14.97 -1.51
N GLY A 113 -5.11 -15.40 -2.51
CA GLY A 113 -6.53 -15.06 -2.58
C GLY A 113 -7.37 -15.66 -1.45
N SER A 114 -6.91 -16.74 -0.81
CA SER A 114 -7.55 -17.33 0.38
C SER A 114 -7.32 -16.56 1.68
N LEU A 115 -6.47 -15.52 1.67
CA LEU A 115 -6.32 -14.59 2.80
C LEU A 115 -7.50 -13.60 2.91
N PHE A 116 -8.16 -13.29 1.79
CA PHE A 116 -9.28 -12.34 1.71
C PHE A 116 -10.67 -13.01 1.86
N MET A 117 -10.70 -14.31 2.09
CA MET A 117 -11.92 -15.12 2.18
C MET A 117 -11.87 -16.02 3.40
N ASP A 118 -13.02 -16.31 4.02
CA ASP A 118 -13.08 -17.44 4.95
C ASP A 118 -13.18 -18.76 4.17
N VAL A 119 -12.09 -19.54 4.23
CA VAL A 119 -11.98 -20.89 3.68
C VAL A 119 -11.65 -21.93 4.76
N GLY A 120 -11.74 -21.54 6.03
CA GLY A 120 -11.37 -22.38 7.17
C GLY A 120 -9.99 -23.07 7.03
N PRO A 121 -9.89 -24.39 7.25
CA PRO A 121 -8.61 -25.10 7.25
C PRO A 121 -7.96 -25.23 5.86
N ALA A 122 -8.70 -25.05 4.77
CA ALA A 122 -8.17 -25.21 3.41
C ALA A 122 -7.03 -24.24 3.07
N ARG A 123 -6.97 -23.08 3.76
CA ARG A 123 -5.90 -22.09 3.63
C ARG A 123 -4.51 -22.68 3.89
N ALA A 124 -4.37 -23.55 4.89
CA ALA A 124 -3.10 -24.20 5.19
C ALA A 124 -2.69 -25.15 4.06
N SER A 125 -3.63 -25.94 3.55
CA SER A 125 -3.39 -26.85 2.41
C SER A 125 -2.97 -26.12 1.13
N TYR A 126 -3.50 -24.92 0.86
CA TYR A 126 -3.06 -24.10 -0.27
C TYR A 126 -1.61 -23.60 -0.10
N LEU A 127 -1.20 -23.22 1.11
CA LEU A 127 0.20 -22.85 1.40
C LEU A 127 1.13 -24.05 1.23
N ASP A 128 0.78 -25.20 1.81
CA ASP A 128 1.56 -26.43 1.73
C ASP A 128 1.69 -26.91 0.27
N GLU A 129 0.62 -26.82 -0.52
CA GLU A 129 0.65 -27.11 -1.95
C GLU A 129 1.56 -26.14 -2.73
N ALA A 130 1.44 -24.83 -2.48
CA ALA A 130 2.25 -23.82 -3.16
C ALA A 130 3.74 -23.99 -2.86
N LEU A 131 4.13 -24.17 -1.60
CA LEU A 131 5.52 -24.44 -1.20
C LEU A 131 6.04 -25.75 -1.83
N ARG A 132 5.28 -26.84 -1.72
CA ARG A 132 5.66 -28.15 -2.28
C ARG A 132 5.84 -28.10 -3.80
N LEU A 133 5.02 -27.34 -4.52
CA LEU A 133 5.15 -27.18 -5.97
C LEU A 133 6.31 -26.25 -6.36
N SER A 134 6.51 -25.13 -5.66
CA SER A 134 7.63 -24.22 -5.92
C SER A 134 8.99 -24.89 -5.73
N TYR A 135 9.13 -25.75 -4.71
CA TYR A 135 10.36 -26.50 -4.43
C TYR A 135 10.39 -27.92 -5.06
N SER A 136 9.46 -28.25 -5.97
CA SER A 136 9.48 -29.53 -6.68
C SER A 136 10.70 -29.62 -7.61
N PRO A 137 11.46 -30.74 -7.63
CA PRO A 137 12.56 -30.94 -8.59
C PRO A 137 12.15 -30.89 -10.07
N SER A 138 10.85 -31.01 -10.35
CA SER A 138 10.26 -30.88 -11.70
C SER A 138 9.84 -29.46 -12.08
N THR A 139 9.88 -28.50 -11.16
CA THR A 139 9.53 -27.11 -11.43
C THR A 139 10.71 -26.39 -12.07
N PRO A 140 10.56 -25.79 -13.27
CA PRO A 140 11.63 -25.02 -13.88
C PRO A 140 12.07 -23.85 -13.00
N LYS A 141 13.38 -23.60 -12.93
CA LYS A 141 13.92 -22.32 -12.45
C LYS A 141 13.73 -21.28 -13.56
N ASP A 142 12.58 -20.63 -13.58
CA ASP A 142 12.22 -19.59 -14.55
C ASP A 142 11.52 -18.40 -13.89
N GLY A 143 11.08 -17.43 -14.71
CA GLY A 143 10.39 -16.24 -14.22
C GLY A 143 9.05 -16.53 -13.53
N PHE A 144 8.35 -17.62 -13.86
CA PHE A 144 7.09 -17.98 -13.19
C PHE A 144 7.34 -18.54 -11.79
N LEU A 145 8.45 -19.23 -11.56
CA LEU A 145 8.89 -19.61 -10.22
C LEU A 145 9.22 -18.36 -9.38
N VAL A 146 9.93 -17.38 -9.94
CA VAL A 146 10.19 -16.08 -9.27
C VAL A 146 8.87 -15.41 -8.88
N GLN A 147 7.90 -15.33 -9.80
CA GLN A 147 6.56 -14.79 -9.52
C GLN A 147 5.85 -15.53 -8.39
N ALA A 148 5.92 -16.86 -8.34
CA ALA A 148 5.28 -17.65 -7.29
C ALA A 148 5.94 -17.43 -5.92
N LEU A 149 7.27 -17.32 -5.87
CA LEU A 149 8.00 -17.02 -4.64
C LEU A 149 7.67 -15.61 -4.14
N LEU A 150 7.61 -14.59 -5.00
CA LEU A 150 7.22 -13.21 -4.63
C LEU A 150 5.84 -13.15 -3.95
N LEU A 151 4.84 -13.84 -4.52
CA LEU A 151 3.51 -13.94 -3.93
C LEU A 151 3.54 -14.56 -2.53
N LEU A 152 4.38 -15.59 -2.33
CA LEU A 152 4.53 -16.26 -1.04
C LEU A 152 5.29 -15.40 -0.03
N ILE A 153 6.33 -14.66 -0.42
CA ILE A 153 7.13 -13.80 0.45
C ILE A 153 6.25 -12.75 1.14
N VAL A 154 5.53 -11.93 0.35
CA VAL A 154 4.66 -10.86 0.88
C VAL A 154 3.53 -11.44 1.74
N SER A 155 2.95 -12.56 1.32
CA SER A 155 1.84 -13.21 2.03
C SER A 155 2.26 -13.84 3.36
N LEU A 156 3.45 -14.45 3.41
CA LEU A 156 4.01 -15.04 4.63
C LEU A 156 4.46 -13.97 5.62
N ASP A 157 5.10 -12.91 5.14
CA ASP A 157 5.48 -11.75 5.94
C ASP A 157 4.25 -11.12 6.64
N GLY A 158 3.21 -10.79 5.86
CA GLY A 158 1.93 -10.32 6.41
C GLY A 158 1.16 -11.31 7.28
N SER A 159 1.54 -12.59 7.25
CA SER A 159 1.02 -13.66 8.12
C SER A 159 1.87 -13.90 9.38
N CYS A 160 2.81 -13.01 9.71
CA CYS A 160 3.80 -13.17 10.79
C CYS A 160 4.71 -14.41 10.64
N GLN A 161 5.04 -14.81 9.41
CA GLN A 161 6.01 -15.88 9.11
C GLN A 161 7.30 -15.31 8.50
N GLN A 162 7.80 -14.23 9.09
CA GLN A 162 8.96 -13.43 8.64
C GLN A 162 10.22 -14.26 8.37
N ASP A 163 10.53 -15.26 9.22
CA ASP A 163 11.67 -16.14 8.98
C ASP A 163 11.57 -16.89 7.65
N LYS A 164 10.41 -17.51 7.37
CA LYS A 164 10.17 -18.21 6.10
C LYS A 164 10.15 -17.24 4.92
N ALA A 165 9.56 -16.04 5.10
CA ALA A 165 9.52 -15.02 4.06
C ALA A 165 10.94 -14.56 3.66
N ARG A 166 11.84 -14.36 4.62
CA ARG A 166 13.25 -14.05 4.39
C ARG A 166 13.98 -15.20 3.69
N ASP A 167 13.77 -16.44 4.13
CA ASP A 167 14.44 -17.61 3.54
C ASP A 167 13.99 -17.79 2.07
N LEU A 168 12.70 -17.61 1.77
CA LEU A 168 12.17 -17.57 0.40
C LEU A 168 12.68 -16.36 -0.41
N LEU A 169 12.88 -15.20 0.20
CA LEU A 169 13.42 -14.01 -0.46
C LEU A 169 14.84 -14.25 -0.95
N SER A 170 15.72 -14.81 -0.11
CA SER A 170 17.09 -15.18 -0.49
C SER A 170 17.12 -16.19 -1.65
N ASP A 171 16.21 -17.17 -1.65
CA ASP A 171 16.05 -18.09 -2.79
C ASP A 171 15.54 -17.38 -4.05
N CYS A 172 14.58 -16.46 -3.91
CA CYS A 172 13.97 -15.71 -5.00
C CYS A 172 14.99 -14.77 -5.69
N GLU A 173 15.74 -14.01 -4.91
CA GLU A 173 16.85 -13.15 -5.35
C GLU A 173 17.90 -13.98 -6.11
N ARG A 174 18.37 -15.08 -5.50
CA ARG A 174 19.35 -15.97 -6.10
C ARG A 174 18.85 -16.56 -7.43
N ILE A 175 17.59 -17.01 -7.50
CA ILE A 175 17.01 -17.56 -8.74
C ILE A 175 16.87 -16.47 -9.80
N ALA A 176 16.38 -15.28 -9.45
CA ALA A 176 16.22 -14.16 -10.38
C ALA A 176 17.57 -13.74 -11.00
N ILE A 177 18.64 -13.73 -10.21
CA ILE A 177 20.00 -13.46 -10.69
C ILE A 177 20.54 -14.64 -11.51
N GLU A 178 20.36 -15.90 -11.07
CA GLU A 178 20.79 -17.11 -11.80
C GLU A 178 20.21 -17.19 -13.22
N ILE A 179 18.96 -16.75 -13.42
CA ILE A 179 18.30 -16.72 -14.74
C ILE A 179 18.56 -15.42 -15.53
N GLY A 180 19.30 -14.46 -14.96
CA GLY A 180 19.61 -13.18 -15.60
C GLY A 180 18.42 -12.21 -15.69
N MET A 181 17.42 -12.31 -14.80
CA MET A 181 16.24 -11.44 -14.78
C MET A 181 16.59 -9.96 -14.58
N ASN A 182 17.74 -9.66 -13.97
CA ASN A 182 18.30 -8.32 -13.82
C ASN A 182 18.88 -7.73 -15.14
N THR A 183 18.78 -8.42 -16.27
CA THR A 183 19.37 -7.99 -17.55
C THR A 183 18.33 -7.47 -18.56
N ARG A 184 18.72 -6.46 -19.34
CA ARG A 184 17.91 -5.81 -20.40
C ARG A 184 17.29 -6.79 -21.41
N GLN A 185 18.01 -7.86 -21.72
CA GLN A 185 17.61 -8.83 -22.75
C GLN A 185 16.61 -9.87 -22.25
N PHE A 186 16.54 -10.10 -20.92
CA PHE A 186 15.72 -11.17 -20.33
C PHE A 186 14.26 -11.07 -20.74
N ALA A 187 13.67 -9.87 -20.64
CA ALA A 187 12.29 -9.63 -20.99
C ALA A 187 11.99 -10.11 -22.42
N THR A 188 12.74 -9.64 -23.42
CA THR A 188 12.53 -9.99 -24.83
C THR A 188 12.79 -11.48 -25.13
N ILE A 189 13.87 -12.06 -24.57
CA ILE A 189 14.22 -13.48 -24.78
C ILE A 189 13.12 -14.40 -24.22
N HIS A 190 12.63 -14.11 -23.01
CA HIS A 190 11.67 -14.97 -22.31
C HIS A 190 10.20 -14.60 -22.60
N GLY A 191 9.92 -13.39 -23.11
CA GLY A 191 8.60 -12.98 -23.58
C GLY A 191 8.29 -13.41 -25.02
N ARG A 192 9.33 -13.72 -25.82
CA ARG A 192 9.22 -14.34 -27.16
C ARG A 192 8.31 -13.55 -28.12
N GLY A 193 8.36 -12.23 -28.08
CA GLY A 193 7.56 -11.35 -28.92
C GLY A 193 6.11 -11.17 -28.47
N ASN A 194 5.75 -11.57 -27.24
CA ASN A 194 4.49 -11.20 -26.59
C ASN A 194 4.74 -9.99 -25.67
N PRO A 195 4.37 -8.75 -26.06
CA PRO A 195 4.75 -7.54 -25.32
C PRO A 195 4.22 -7.50 -23.88
N VAL A 196 3.07 -8.13 -23.61
CA VAL A 196 2.48 -8.20 -22.26
C VAL A 196 3.25 -9.17 -21.37
N LEU A 197 3.81 -10.25 -21.93
CA LEU A 197 4.70 -11.13 -21.18
C LEU A 197 6.07 -10.47 -20.93
N GLU A 198 6.60 -9.74 -21.90
CA GLU A 198 7.82 -8.94 -21.73
C GLU A 198 7.66 -7.87 -20.64
N GLU A 199 6.50 -7.23 -20.56
CA GLU A 199 6.14 -6.26 -19.51
C GLU A 199 5.99 -6.92 -18.13
N SER A 200 5.35 -8.09 -18.07
CA SER A 200 5.26 -8.89 -16.84
C SER A 200 6.65 -9.26 -16.30
N TRP A 201 7.63 -9.53 -17.15
CA TRP A 201 9.02 -9.77 -16.74
C TRP A 201 9.72 -8.53 -16.17
N ARG A 202 9.58 -7.36 -16.82
CA ARG A 202 10.09 -6.08 -16.26
C ARG A 202 9.49 -5.79 -14.90
N ARG A 203 8.17 -5.96 -14.76
CA ARG A 203 7.44 -5.76 -13.50
C ARG A 203 7.85 -6.76 -12.42
N THR A 204 8.13 -8.02 -12.77
CA THR A 204 8.59 -9.04 -11.82
C THR A 204 9.94 -8.67 -11.21
N TRP A 205 10.89 -8.20 -12.03
CA TRP A 205 12.17 -7.69 -11.52
C TRP A 205 11.98 -6.48 -10.59
N TRP A 206 11.22 -5.48 -11.03
CA TRP A 206 11.09 -4.24 -10.25
C TRP A 206 10.24 -4.40 -8.99
N ASP A 207 9.27 -5.33 -8.96
CA ASP A 207 8.54 -5.63 -7.73
C ASP A 207 9.39 -6.41 -6.73
N LEU A 208 10.23 -7.35 -7.19
CA LEU A 208 11.26 -8.00 -6.35
C LEU A 208 12.22 -6.95 -5.74
N TYR A 209 12.70 -6.00 -6.56
CA TYR A 209 13.57 -4.90 -6.10
C TYR A 209 12.90 -4.02 -5.05
N VAL A 210 11.59 -3.70 -5.21
CA VAL A 210 10.84 -2.95 -4.19
C VAL A 210 10.62 -3.79 -2.92
N ILE A 211 10.33 -5.08 -3.05
CA ILE A 211 10.08 -5.99 -1.92
C ILE A 211 11.33 -6.17 -1.06
N ASP A 212 12.50 -6.44 -1.65
CA ASP A 212 13.79 -6.51 -0.91
C ASP A 212 14.04 -5.17 -0.19
N GLY A 213 13.91 -4.03 -0.89
CA GLY A 213 14.06 -2.72 -0.28
C GLY A 213 13.11 -2.42 0.89
N MET A 214 11.88 -2.93 0.85
CA MET A 214 10.90 -2.77 1.93
C MET A 214 11.20 -3.67 3.14
N VAL A 215 11.52 -4.94 2.92
CA VAL A 215 11.93 -5.88 3.98
C VAL A 215 13.24 -5.42 4.63
N ALA A 216 14.16 -4.90 3.83
CA ALA A 216 15.42 -4.36 4.29
C ALA A 216 15.27 -3.05 5.07
N GLY A 217 14.66 -2.03 4.47
CA GLY A 217 14.63 -0.69 5.05
C GLY A 217 13.61 -0.53 6.17
N VAL A 218 12.37 -0.96 5.93
CA VAL A 218 11.25 -0.74 6.86
C VAL A 218 11.28 -1.77 8.00
N HIS A 219 11.45 -3.06 7.68
CA HIS A 219 11.48 -4.09 8.74
C HIS A 219 12.87 -4.21 9.40
N ARG A 220 13.94 -3.73 8.74
CA ARG A 220 15.33 -3.81 9.21
C ARG A 220 15.83 -5.25 9.44
N ILE A 221 15.38 -6.16 8.57
CA ILE A 221 15.68 -7.60 8.63
C ILE A 221 16.85 -7.97 7.70
N THR A 222 16.94 -7.33 6.52
CA THR A 222 17.97 -7.57 5.50
C THR A 222 18.69 -6.27 5.13
N ASN A 223 19.69 -6.36 4.25
CA ASN A 223 20.56 -5.24 3.88
C ASN A 223 20.22 -4.60 2.52
N PHE A 224 19.11 -4.96 1.86
CA PHE A 224 18.76 -4.55 0.48
C PHE A 224 19.84 -5.04 -0.50
N LEU A 225 19.86 -6.34 -0.76
CA LEU A 225 20.88 -7.00 -1.60
C LEU A 225 20.87 -6.43 -3.02
N LEU A 226 19.68 -6.25 -3.58
CA LEU A 226 19.50 -5.89 -4.99
C LEU A 226 19.84 -4.43 -5.28
N PHE A 227 19.98 -3.57 -4.25
CA PHE A 227 20.34 -2.16 -4.44
C PHE A 227 21.73 -1.95 -5.03
N ASP A 228 22.72 -2.76 -4.61
CA ASP A 228 24.10 -2.65 -5.09
C ASP A 228 24.35 -3.48 -6.38
N LEU A 229 23.36 -4.24 -6.84
CA LEU A 229 23.47 -5.07 -8.04
C LEU A 229 23.25 -4.22 -9.30
N ALA A 230 24.17 -4.32 -10.26
CA ALA A 230 23.96 -3.75 -11.58
C ALA A 230 22.76 -4.42 -12.28
N ALA A 231 21.79 -3.62 -12.71
CA ALA A 231 20.62 -4.05 -13.46
C ALA A 231 20.26 -3.02 -14.54
N ASP A 232 20.11 -3.46 -15.78
CA ASP A 232 19.73 -2.65 -16.95
C ASP A 232 18.32 -2.99 -17.45
N VAL A 233 17.47 -3.49 -16.55
CA VAL A 233 16.06 -3.80 -16.81
C VAL A 233 15.28 -2.52 -17.07
N ALA A 234 14.55 -2.49 -18.17
CA ALA A 234 13.72 -1.34 -18.52
C ALA A 234 12.59 -1.09 -17.51
N LEU A 235 12.19 0.17 -17.36
CA LEU A 235 11.12 0.61 -16.48
C LEU A 235 9.75 0.08 -16.95
N PRO A 236 8.83 -0.26 -16.03
CA PRO A 236 7.47 -0.69 -16.40
C PRO A 236 6.62 0.44 -16.99
N CYS A 237 5.63 0.07 -17.81
CA CYS A 237 4.63 0.98 -18.36
C CYS A 237 3.48 1.27 -17.36
N GLU A 238 2.55 2.15 -17.72
CA GLU A 238 1.40 2.47 -16.86
C GLU A 238 0.45 1.28 -16.71
N GLU A 239 -0.27 1.22 -15.59
CA GLU A 239 -1.15 0.09 -15.26
C GLU A 239 -2.26 -0.12 -16.31
N SER A 240 -2.85 0.97 -16.81
CA SER A 240 -3.85 0.92 -17.87
C SER A 240 -3.31 0.33 -19.18
N GLU A 241 -2.06 0.61 -19.54
CA GLU A 241 -1.41 0.09 -20.74
C GLU A 241 -1.17 -1.42 -20.62
N PHE A 242 -0.70 -1.87 -19.46
CA PHE A 242 -0.48 -3.29 -19.16
C PHE A 242 -1.78 -4.10 -19.11
N LEU A 243 -2.81 -3.59 -18.42
CA LEU A 243 -4.12 -4.24 -18.31
C LEU A 243 -4.83 -4.36 -19.67
N LEU A 244 -4.76 -3.31 -20.51
CA LEU A 244 -5.32 -3.35 -21.86
C LEU A 244 -4.50 -4.27 -22.77
N GLY A 245 -3.17 -4.20 -22.70
CA GLY A 245 -2.21 -5.03 -23.44
C GLY A 245 -2.24 -4.88 -24.96
N GLN A 246 -3.02 -3.93 -25.50
CA GLN A 246 -3.14 -3.65 -26.94
C GLN A 246 -1.93 -2.89 -27.49
N THR A 247 -1.36 -1.99 -26.68
CA THR A 247 -0.21 -1.16 -27.03
C THR A 247 0.67 -1.00 -25.78
N ILE A 248 1.59 -1.94 -25.57
CA ILE A 248 2.68 -1.75 -24.60
C ILE A 248 3.67 -0.75 -25.23
N PRO A 249 3.99 0.38 -24.57
CA PRO A 249 4.88 1.39 -25.15
C PRO A 249 6.33 0.88 -25.27
N GLN A 250 7.13 1.58 -26.08
CA GLN A 250 8.57 1.37 -26.08
C GLN A 250 9.13 1.75 -24.70
N PRO A 251 9.83 0.84 -24.01
CA PRO A 251 10.22 1.06 -22.63
C PRO A 251 11.32 2.12 -22.52
N MET A 252 11.28 2.84 -21.40
CA MET A 252 12.35 3.74 -20.95
C MET A 252 13.20 3.04 -19.88
N TYR A 253 14.34 3.60 -19.54
CA TYR A 253 15.33 3.03 -18.62
C TYR A 253 15.60 3.96 -17.45
N MET A 254 16.39 3.50 -16.47
CA MET A 254 16.68 4.29 -15.27
C MET A 254 17.53 5.52 -15.60
N GLU A 255 18.37 5.40 -16.63
CA GLU A 255 19.18 6.49 -17.18
C GLU A 255 18.28 7.59 -17.77
N ASP A 256 17.24 7.21 -18.55
CA ASP A 256 16.27 8.17 -19.10
C ASP A 256 15.54 8.95 -17.98
N PHE A 257 15.27 8.28 -16.85
CA PHE A 257 14.63 8.89 -15.67
C PHE A 257 15.58 9.83 -14.91
N ASP A 258 16.81 9.40 -14.67
CA ASP A 258 17.81 10.20 -13.95
C ASP A 258 18.26 11.43 -14.79
N ASP A 259 18.27 11.33 -16.13
CA ASP A 259 18.62 12.40 -17.08
C ASP A 259 17.42 13.26 -17.55
N GLN A 260 16.19 13.02 -17.06
CA GLN A 260 14.95 13.64 -17.58
C GLN A 260 15.01 15.18 -17.72
N LEU A 261 15.66 15.88 -16.78
CA LEU A 261 15.78 17.34 -16.79
C LEU A 261 16.72 17.89 -17.88
N PHE A 262 17.52 17.03 -18.51
CA PHE A 262 18.59 17.40 -19.45
C PHE A 262 18.43 16.76 -20.84
N SER A 263 17.72 15.64 -20.93
CA SER A 263 17.53 14.87 -22.18
C SER A 263 16.62 15.54 -23.20
N GLY A 264 15.70 16.41 -22.75
CA GLY A 264 14.64 16.98 -23.60
C GLY A 264 13.56 15.96 -23.98
N GLU A 265 13.48 14.84 -23.27
CA GLU A 265 12.46 13.81 -23.44
C GLU A 265 11.15 14.21 -22.74
N ASP A 266 10.10 14.50 -23.53
CA ASP A 266 8.78 14.88 -23.02
C ASP A 266 7.90 13.67 -22.62
N ARG A 267 8.32 12.43 -22.89
CA ARG A 267 7.53 11.23 -22.51
C ARG A 267 7.37 11.15 -20.97
N PRO A 268 6.13 11.01 -20.47
CA PRO A 268 5.90 10.89 -19.03
C PRO A 268 6.31 9.50 -18.53
N PHE A 269 6.89 9.46 -17.33
CA PHE A 269 7.18 8.23 -16.62
C PHE A 269 5.95 7.67 -15.90
N SER A 270 5.90 6.34 -15.78
CA SER A 270 4.80 5.63 -15.12
C SER A 270 4.85 5.73 -13.60
N SER A 271 3.75 5.38 -12.93
CA SER A 271 3.75 5.28 -11.45
C SER A 271 4.76 4.27 -10.92
N PHE A 272 5.05 3.21 -11.69
CA PHE A 272 6.08 2.24 -11.35
C PHE A 272 7.46 2.90 -11.30
N ALA A 273 7.81 3.73 -12.29
CA ALA A 273 9.08 4.45 -12.28
C ALA A 273 9.21 5.37 -11.04
N TYR A 274 8.16 6.09 -10.66
CA TYR A 274 8.18 6.91 -9.44
C TYR A 274 8.24 6.08 -8.15
N ARG A 275 7.57 4.91 -8.07
CA ARG A 275 7.68 3.95 -6.96
C ARG A 275 9.10 3.37 -6.85
N ILE A 276 9.73 3.04 -7.98
CA ILE A 276 11.13 2.57 -8.03
C ILE A 276 12.08 3.70 -7.61
N ALA A 277 11.85 4.94 -8.05
CA ALA A 277 12.64 6.09 -7.60
C ALA A 277 12.51 6.34 -6.09
N ALA A 278 11.33 6.12 -5.50
CA ALA A 278 11.11 6.19 -4.06
C ALA A 278 11.90 5.11 -3.30
N ILE A 279 11.89 3.84 -3.74
CA ILE A 279 12.66 2.79 -3.08
C ILE A 279 14.18 2.95 -3.31
N ARG A 280 14.62 3.48 -4.45
CA ARG A 280 16.03 3.89 -4.67
C ARG A 280 16.48 4.93 -3.64
N ASN A 281 15.61 5.86 -3.23
CA ASN A 281 15.93 6.80 -2.16
C ASN A 281 16.04 6.11 -0.79
N LEU A 282 15.22 5.09 -0.50
CA LEU A 282 15.38 4.28 0.71
C LEU A 282 16.70 3.48 0.69
N GLY A 283 17.09 2.92 -0.45
CA GLY A 283 18.39 2.25 -0.61
C GLY A 283 19.58 3.20 -0.44
N ARG A 284 19.50 4.42 -1.00
CA ARG A 284 20.49 5.50 -0.75
C ARG A 284 20.59 5.83 0.75
N PHE A 285 19.47 5.90 1.47
CA PHE A 285 19.47 6.06 2.93
C PHE A 285 20.14 4.87 3.64
N MET A 286 19.91 3.63 3.20
CA MET A 286 20.53 2.43 3.79
C MET A 286 22.03 2.29 3.50
N ARG A 287 22.56 3.00 2.48
CA ARG A 287 23.99 3.09 2.16
C ARG A 287 24.64 4.39 2.65
N CYS A 288 23.86 5.27 3.27
CA CYS A 288 24.37 6.42 4.01
C CYS A 288 25.24 5.94 5.18
N GLY A 289 26.34 6.65 5.44
CA GLY A 289 27.11 6.45 6.68
C GLY A 289 26.28 6.78 7.94
N PRO A 290 26.74 6.38 9.14
CA PRO A 290 26.03 6.68 10.38
C PRO A 290 25.82 8.19 10.56
N ILE A 291 24.56 8.63 10.48
CA ILE A 291 24.17 10.02 10.75
C ILE A 291 24.20 10.21 12.27
N MET A 292 25.22 10.94 12.76
CA MET A 292 25.50 11.03 14.20
C MET A 292 24.86 12.26 14.86
N PHE A 293 24.63 13.34 14.12
CA PHE A 293 24.11 14.61 14.63
C PHE A 293 23.21 15.32 13.58
N PRO A 294 22.34 16.25 13.99
CA PRO A 294 21.39 16.96 13.10
C PRO A 294 22.02 17.63 11.87
N GLU A 295 23.21 18.20 12.02
CA GLU A 295 23.93 18.98 11.00
C GLU A 295 24.81 18.13 10.05
N ASP A 296 24.67 16.81 10.09
CA ASP A 296 25.42 15.88 9.23
C ASP A 296 25.08 16.11 7.74
N GLU A 297 26.09 16.29 6.89
CA GLU A 297 25.89 16.52 5.45
C GLU A 297 25.04 15.43 4.79
N ASN A 298 25.11 14.19 5.27
CA ASN A 298 24.38 13.08 4.67
C ASN A 298 22.89 13.15 4.99
N LEU A 299 22.50 13.75 6.13
CA LEU A 299 21.10 14.06 6.40
C LEU A 299 20.56 15.07 5.37
N ALA A 300 21.30 16.14 5.12
CA ALA A 300 20.93 17.14 4.11
C ALA A 300 20.88 16.56 2.68
N LYS A 301 21.83 15.69 2.31
CA LYS A 301 21.82 14.96 1.02
C LYS A 301 20.59 14.07 0.88
N MET A 302 20.22 13.32 1.92
CA MET A 302 19.03 12.47 1.88
C MET A 302 17.72 13.26 1.88
N GLU A 303 17.65 14.36 2.63
CA GLU A 303 16.50 15.27 2.60
C GLU A 303 16.31 15.91 1.21
N ALA A 304 17.40 16.27 0.54
CA ALA A 304 17.37 16.74 -0.85
C ALA A 304 16.85 15.66 -1.82
N HIS A 305 17.26 14.40 -1.69
CA HIS A 305 16.73 13.29 -2.51
C HIS A 305 15.22 13.08 -2.32
N LEU A 306 14.74 13.06 -1.07
CA LEU A 306 13.32 12.88 -0.74
C LEU A 306 12.48 14.09 -1.21
N THR A 307 13.02 15.30 -1.11
CA THR A 307 12.34 16.53 -1.53
C THR A 307 12.32 16.68 -3.04
N ASN A 308 13.42 16.36 -3.73
CA ASN A 308 13.46 16.35 -5.20
C ASN A 308 12.44 15.36 -5.78
N TRP A 309 12.29 14.16 -5.21
CA TRP A 309 11.26 13.22 -5.63
C TRP A 309 9.86 13.87 -5.58
N ARG A 310 9.49 14.47 -4.44
CA ARG A 310 8.18 15.14 -4.25
C ARG A 310 7.96 16.32 -5.20
N LEU A 311 8.96 17.19 -5.38
CA LEU A 311 8.83 18.41 -6.17
C LEU A 311 8.69 18.15 -7.67
N HIS A 312 9.37 17.13 -8.18
CA HIS A 312 9.37 16.79 -9.61
C HIS A 312 8.26 15.80 -10.02
N LEU A 313 7.37 15.41 -9.09
CA LEU A 313 6.18 14.65 -9.47
C LEU A 313 5.30 15.49 -10.42
N PRO A 314 4.91 14.95 -11.60
CA PRO A 314 3.97 15.61 -12.49
C PRO A 314 2.60 15.71 -11.81
N PRO A 315 1.74 16.68 -12.19
CA PRO A 315 0.50 16.99 -11.45
C PRO A 315 -0.38 15.78 -11.16
N GLY A 316 -0.53 14.85 -12.11
CA GLY A 316 -1.35 13.64 -11.97
C GLY A 316 -0.75 12.51 -11.14
N LYS A 317 0.43 12.70 -10.52
CA LYS A 317 1.08 11.72 -9.62
C LYS A 317 1.28 12.28 -8.20
N ARG A 318 0.95 13.56 -7.98
CA ARG A 318 1.11 14.23 -6.66
C ARG A 318 0.13 13.71 -5.61
N ASP A 319 -0.97 13.13 -6.04
CA ASP A 319 -1.97 12.45 -5.22
C ASP A 319 -2.06 10.98 -5.65
N PRO A 320 -2.24 10.01 -4.73
CA PRO A 320 -2.53 8.61 -5.08
C PRO A 320 -3.94 8.36 -5.65
N VAL A 321 -4.72 9.41 -5.92
CA VAL A 321 -5.98 9.36 -6.67
C VAL A 321 -5.80 10.11 -7.99
N ASP A 322 -6.12 9.44 -9.11
CA ASP A 322 -5.97 10.00 -10.45
C ASP A 322 -7.11 10.98 -10.81
N LYS A 323 -6.98 11.63 -11.98
CA LYS A 323 -7.97 12.58 -12.53
C LYS A 323 -9.37 12.00 -12.77
N ASN A 324 -9.53 10.68 -12.74
CA ASN A 324 -10.80 9.96 -12.92
C ASN A 324 -11.36 9.44 -11.58
N CYS A 325 -10.76 9.84 -10.45
CA CYS A 325 -11.02 9.31 -9.12
C CYS A 325 -10.69 7.81 -8.97
N LEU A 326 -9.82 7.26 -9.82
CA LEU A 326 -9.30 5.90 -9.69
C LEU A 326 -8.05 5.90 -8.79
N HIS A 327 -7.86 4.84 -8.04
CA HIS A 327 -6.70 4.71 -7.16
C HIS A 327 -5.45 4.30 -7.93
N ASP A 328 -4.38 5.06 -7.75
CA ASP A 328 -3.04 4.72 -8.23
C ASP A 328 -2.24 4.08 -7.08
N GLU A 329 -2.41 2.76 -6.92
CA GLU A 329 -1.77 1.97 -5.86
C GLU A 329 -0.23 2.02 -5.97
N MET A 330 0.34 2.20 -7.16
CA MET A 330 1.79 2.35 -7.31
C MET A 330 2.29 3.71 -6.80
N MET A 331 1.56 4.81 -7.07
CA MET A 331 1.86 6.10 -6.44
C MET A 331 1.58 6.08 -4.93
N PHE A 332 0.53 5.41 -4.48
CA PHE A 332 0.26 5.21 -3.05
C PHE A 332 1.46 4.57 -2.35
N GLN A 333 2.02 3.50 -2.93
CA GLN A 333 3.25 2.88 -2.42
C GLN A 333 4.45 3.84 -2.50
N GLY A 334 4.67 4.54 -3.62
CA GLY A 334 5.75 5.53 -3.74
C GLY A 334 5.69 6.65 -2.69
N HIS A 335 4.49 7.14 -2.38
CA HIS A 335 4.25 8.13 -1.33
C HIS A 335 4.51 7.57 0.06
N PHE A 336 4.00 6.38 0.41
CA PHE A 336 4.26 5.83 1.75
C PHE A 336 5.73 5.44 1.95
N ILE A 337 6.44 5.01 0.90
CA ILE A 337 7.89 4.71 0.93
C ILE A 337 8.67 5.99 1.24
N THR A 338 8.37 7.08 0.53
CA THR A 338 9.02 8.39 0.73
C THR A 338 8.75 8.94 2.14
N THR A 339 7.53 8.79 2.64
CA THR A 339 7.12 9.25 3.98
C THR A 339 7.72 8.37 5.09
N ALA A 340 7.79 7.06 4.91
CA ALA A 340 8.51 6.14 5.80
C ALA A 340 9.99 6.48 5.88
N CYS A 341 10.66 6.71 4.74
CA CYS A 341 12.06 7.14 4.70
C CYS A 341 12.26 8.49 5.41
N THR A 342 11.29 9.41 5.31
CA THR A 342 11.31 10.69 6.04
C THR A 342 11.22 10.47 7.56
N ILE A 343 10.36 9.58 8.04
CA ILE A 343 10.32 9.21 9.48
C ILE A 343 11.67 8.60 9.89
N MET A 344 12.18 7.62 9.15
CA MET A 344 13.43 6.93 9.47
C MET A 344 14.65 7.86 9.50
N LEU A 345 14.68 8.88 8.65
CA LEU A 345 15.75 9.88 8.59
C LEU A 345 15.72 10.84 9.78
N HIS A 346 14.56 11.40 10.13
CA HIS A 346 14.47 12.46 11.15
C HIS A 346 14.22 11.93 12.57
N GLN A 347 13.55 10.78 12.74
CA GLN A 347 13.17 10.26 14.07
C GLN A 347 14.36 10.10 15.05
N PRO A 348 15.55 9.59 14.65
CA PRO A 348 16.71 9.47 15.55
C PRO A 348 17.23 10.81 16.10
N HIS A 349 16.90 11.92 15.43
CA HIS A 349 17.33 13.29 15.76
C HIS A 349 16.17 14.16 16.27
N SER A 350 14.96 13.60 16.36
CA SER A 350 13.82 14.23 17.03
C SER A 350 14.03 14.26 18.54
N GLN A 351 13.28 15.11 19.24
CA GLN A 351 13.24 15.15 20.72
C GLN A 351 12.01 14.41 21.28
N LEU A 352 11.44 13.49 20.49
CA LEU A 352 10.34 12.62 20.90
C LEU A 352 10.91 11.36 21.57
N ASP A 353 10.73 11.21 22.89
CA ASP A 353 11.11 9.98 23.56
C ASP A 353 10.30 8.80 23.00
N SER A 354 11.00 7.86 22.34
CA SER A 354 10.40 6.64 21.82
C SER A 354 10.20 5.57 22.89
N SER A 355 10.77 5.72 24.08
CA SER A 355 10.75 4.72 25.15
C SER A 355 9.35 4.24 25.58
N PRO A 356 8.29 5.08 25.60
CA PRO A 356 6.93 4.63 25.90
C PRO A 356 6.38 3.67 24.83
N ALA A 357 6.84 3.79 23.58
CA ALA A 357 6.44 2.94 22.46
C ALA A 357 7.34 1.70 22.26
N ARG A 358 8.24 1.39 23.19
CA ARG A 358 9.23 0.29 23.06
C ARG A 358 8.63 -1.09 22.81
N SER A 359 7.43 -1.35 23.29
CA SER A 359 6.73 -2.63 23.09
C SER A 359 6.05 -2.76 21.71
N VAL A 360 6.04 -1.71 20.89
CA VAL A 360 5.65 -1.78 19.48
C VAL A 360 6.88 -2.15 18.64
N ASN A 361 7.02 -3.44 18.33
CA ASN A 361 8.18 -4.00 17.62
C ASN A 361 7.82 -5.03 16.53
N SER A 362 6.54 -5.27 16.26
CA SER A 362 6.04 -6.25 15.27
C SER A 362 6.51 -6.00 13.84
N CYS A 363 6.69 -4.73 13.47
CA CYS A 363 6.98 -4.30 12.10
C CYS A 363 8.34 -3.59 11.93
N ALA A 364 8.99 -3.19 13.03
CA ALA A 364 10.31 -2.54 13.03
C ALA A 364 10.95 -2.61 14.43
N PRO A 365 12.28 -2.78 14.57
CA PRO A 365 12.94 -2.82 15.87
C PRO A 365 13.00 -1.42 16.53
N TYR A 366 12.78 -1.39 17.84
CA TYR A 366 12.90 -0.19 18.66
C TYR A 366 14.29 0.45 18.56
N ARG A 367 14.31 1.79 18.38
CA ARG A 367 15.52 2.62 18.49
C ARG A 367 15.24 3.72 19.53
N ALA A 368 16.11 3.83 20.53
CA ALA A 368 16.05 4.90 21.50
C ALA A 368 16.33 6.26 20.83
N VAL A 369 15.55 7.28 21.21
CA VAL A 369 15.69 8.66 20.75
C VAL A 369 15.98 9.53 21.98
N PRO A 370 16.99 10.41 21.97
CA PRO A 370 17.26 11.30 23.10
C PRO A 370 16.13 12.32 23.30
N SER A 371 15.56 12.35 24.51
CA SER A 371 14.56 13.35 24.91
C SER A 371 15.18 14.75 25.02
N GLY A 372 14.40 15.79 24.75
CA GLY A 372 14.81 17.19 24.96
C GLY A 372 13.62 18.13 25.09
N GLU A 373 13.86 19.31 25.65
CA GLU A 373 12.82 20.28 26.03
C GLU A 373 12.28 21.14 24.86
N SER A 374 12.78 20.95 23.64
CA SER A 374 12.52 21.83 22.49
C SER A 374 11.99 21.08 21.26
N TYR A 375 10.89 21.58 20.67
CA TYR A 375 10.41 21.07 19.38
C TYR A 375 11.37 21.49 18.24
N ASN A 376 12.41 20.70 18.02
CA ASN A 376 13.38 20.92 16.95
C ASN A 376 12.79 20.60 15.56
N ILE A 377 13.54 20.94 14.51
CA ILE A 377 13.08 20.74 13.13
C ILE A 377 12.81 19.26 12.83
N HIS A 378 13.64 18.32 13.31
CA HIS A 378 13.44 16.87 13.10
C HIS A 378 12.13 16.38 13.72
N THR A 379 11.79 16.81 14.94
CA THR A 379 10.47 16.54 15.54
C THR A 379 9.34 17.01 14.62
N ARG A 380 9.45 18.19 14.01
CA ARG A 380 8.45 18.68 13.05
C ARG A 380 8.36 17.78 11.82
N HIS A 381 9.47 17.41 11.19
CA HIS A 381 9.48 16.52 10.01
C HIS A 381 8.85 15.14 10.33
N THR A 382 9.24 14.54 11.46
CA THR A 382 8.72 13.24 11.90
C THR A 382 7.21 13.29 12.21
N VAL A 383 6.73 14.34 12.89
CA VAL A 383 5.29 14.51 13.20
C VAL A 383 4.47 14.81 11.94
N THR A 384 4.98 15.66 11.02
CA THR A 384 4.30 15.93 9.73
C THR A 384 4.20 14.65 8.90
N ALA A 385 5.28 13.87 8.77
CA ALA A 385 5.26 12.60 8.04
C ALA A 385 4.28 11.58 8.64
N ALA A 386 4.17 11.50 9.98
CA ALA A 386 3.16 10.67 10.64
C ALA A 386 1.72 11.15 10.32
N ALA A 387 1.48 12.47 10.34
CA ALA A 387 0.19 13.03 9.94
C ALA A 387 -0.14 12.79 8.46
N ASP A 388 0.86 12.78 7.57
CA ASP A 388 0.66 12.45 6.15
C ASP A 388 0.27 10.98 5.96
N ILE A 389 0.85 10.04 6.72
CA ILE A 389 0.38 8.64 6.75
C ILE A 389 -1.07 8.56 7.24
N SER A 390 -1.46 9.33 8.26
CA SER A 390 -2.86 9.40 8.70
C SER A 390 -3.79 9.94 7.61
N LYS A 391 -3.37 10.89 6.76
CA LYS A 391 -4.16 11.30 5.58
C LYS A 391 -4.31 10.15 4.58
N MET A 392 -3.25 9.37 4.34
CA MET A 392 -3.31 8.21 3.45
C MET A 392 -4.28 7.13 3.94
N ILE A 393 -4.43 6.93 5.25
CA ILE A 393 -5.46 6.04 5.82
C ILE A 393 -6.89 6.51 5.45
N THR A 394 -7.10 7.82 5.30
CA THR A 394 -8.42 8.39 4.94
C THR A 394 -8.72 8.42 3.44
N ALA A 395 -7.85 7.84 2.60
CA ALA A 395 -8.10 7.74 1.16
C ALA A 395 -9.43 7.00 0.87
N PRO A 396 -10.15 7.34 -0.22
CA PRO A 396 -11.47 6.79 -0.53
C PRO A 396 -11.40 5.36 -1.14
N VAL A 397 -10.57 4.49 -0.54
CA VAL A 397 -10.22 3.15 -1.02
C VAL A 397 -10.33 2.17 0.14
N GLY A 398 -10.72 0.93 -0.13
CA GLY A 398 -10.79 -0.10 0.90
C GLY A 398 -9.39 -0.46 1.40
N LEU A 399 -9.07 -0.14 2.66
CA LEU A 399 -7.76 -0.42 3.29
C LEU A 399 -7.24 -1.85 3.04
N THR A 400 -8.13 -2.84 3.00
CA THR A 400 -7.82 -4.25 2.75
C THR A 400 -7.27 -4.54 1.36
N SER A 401 -7.32 -3.60 0.41
CA SER A 401 -6.77 -3.77 -0.96
C SER A 401 -5.30 -3.36 -1.08
N HIS A 402 -4.74 -2.68 -0.07
CA HIS A 402 -3.34 -2.26 -0.06
C HIS A 402 -2.41 -3.40 0.35
N THR A 403 -1.14 -3.32 -0.09
CA THR A 403 -0.08 -4.25 0.28
C THR A 403 0.13 -4.32 1.79
N HIS A 404 0.56 -5.49 2.28
CA HIS A 404 0.82 -5.69 3.70
C HIS A 404 1.76 -4.61 4.28
N PHE A 405 2.78 -4.17 3.52
CA PHE A 405 3.76 -3.19 3.98
C PHE A 405 3.16 -1.87 4.50
N PHE A 406 1.95 -1.48 4.06
CA PHE A 406 1.27 -0.31 4.61
C PHE A 406 0.97 -0.44 6.11
N THR A 407 0.76 -1.68 6.61
CA THR A 407 0.68 -2.00 8.05
C THR A 407 1.89 -1.47 8.81
N CYS A 408 3.08 -1.71 8.28
CA CYS A 408 4.35 -1.35 8.91
C CYS A 408 4.53 0.18 8.93
N VAL A 409 4.05 0.86 7.88
CA VAL A 409 4.06 2.32 7.79
C VAL A 409 3.04 2.98 8.73
N ILE A 410 1.82 2.45 8.84
CA ILE A 410 0.84 2.87 9.87
C ILE A 410 1.44 2.66 11.28
N THR A 411 2.14 1.55 11.51
CA THR A 411 2.78 1.25 12.80
C THR A 411 3.88 2.27 13.13
N MET A 412 4.72 2.66 12.16
CA MET A 412 5.70 3.74 12.35
C MET A 412 5.03 5.09 12.66
N SER A 413 3.95 5.44 11.97
CA SER A 413 3.16 6.63 12.28
C SER A 413 2.60 6.60 13.71
N ALA A 414 2.00 5.48 14.10
CA ALA A 414 1.45 5.27 15.43
C ALA A 414 2.51 5.39 16.53
N ILE A 415 3.73 4.87 16.31
CA ILE A 415 4.86 5.05 17.24
C ILE A 415 5.19 6.53 17.44
N VAL A 416 5.25 7.33 16.35
CA VAL A 416 5.48 8.78 16.43
C VAL A 416 4.36 9.49 17.19
N GLN A 417 3.11 9.14 16.88
CA GLN A 417 1.91 9.71 17.52
C GLN A 417 1.86 9.40 19.02
N LEU A 418 2.17 8.16 19.41
CA LEU A 418 2.25 7.72 20.81
C LEU A 418 3.43 8.38 21.54
N SER A 419 4.60 8.49 20.91
CA SER A 419 5.77 9.18 21.48
C SER A 419 5.47 10.66 21.73
N LYS A 420 4.79 11.32 20.79
CA LYS A 420 4.27 12.68 20.98
C LYS A 420 3.25 12.72 22.12
N TRP A 421 2.31 11.79 22.16
CA TRP A 421 1.26 11.75 23.18
C TRP A 421 1.76 11.34 24.58
N ALA A 422 2.95 10.79 24.71
CA ALA A 422 3.57 10.57 26.02
C ALA A 422 4.08 11.85 26.69
N LEU A 423 4.20 12.96 25.95
CA LEU A 423 4.62 14.26 26.48
C LEU A 423 3.50 14.89 27.32
N TYR A 424 3.86 15.49 28.46
CA TYR A 424 2.92 16.01 29.46
C TYR A 424 2.55 17.49 29.29
N PHE A 425 3.24 18.22 28.42
CA PHE A 425 3.10 19.67 28.24
C PHE A 425 2.32 20.06 26.97
N LEU A 426 1.66 19.10 26.31
CA LEU A 426 0.84 19.37 25.14
C LEU A 426 -0.50 20.00 25.55
N GLN A 427 -0.73 21.24 25.11
CA GLN A 427 -2.05 21.86 25.11
C GLN A 427 -2.80 21.40 23.85
N ASP A 428 -4.05 21.02 24.02
CA ASP A 428 -4.93 20.38 23.02
C ASP A 428 -4.36 19.09 22.41
N GLU A 429 -4.86 17.95 22.89
CA GLU A 429 -4.44 16.62 22.45
C GLU A 429 -5.46 15.92 21.54
N ASP A 430 -6.64 16.50 21.33
CA ASP A 430 -7.78 15.75 20.79
C ASP A 430 -7.55 15.30 19.35
N ASP A 431 -6.97 16.16 18.50
CA ASP A 431 -6.50 15.79 17.15
C ASP A 431 -5.48 14.62 17.18
N LEU A 432 -4.56 14.62 18.14
CA LEU A 432 -3.54 13.57 18.28
C LEU A 432 -4.18 12.24 18.73
N ARG A 433 -5.16 12.31 19.62
CA ARG A 433 -5.95 11.15 20.06
C ARG A 433 -6.79 10.59 18.92
N GLN A 434 -7.39 11.43 18.07
CA GLN A 434 -8.08 10.98 16.86
C GLN A 434 -7.12 10.33 15.85
N GLN A 435 -5.90 10.86 15.67
CA GLN A 435 -4.88 10.23 14.83
C GLN A 435 -4.47 8.84 15.35
N ILE A 436 -4.27 8.67 16.66
CA ILE A 436 -3.97 7.36 17.27
C ILE A 436 -5.15 6.38 17.06
N ARG A 437 -6.40 6.85 17.24
CA ARG A 437 -7.61 6.07 16.99
C ARG A 437 -7.73 5.62 15.54
N LEU A 438 -7.46 6.52 14.60
CA LEU A 438 -7.44 6.25 13.17
C LEU A 438 -6.39 5.18 12.82
N SER A 439 -5.18 5.29 13.36
CA SER A 439 -4.12 4.29 13.19
C SER A 439 -4.52 2.91 13.76
N ILE A 440 -5.09 2.85 14.97
CA ILE A 440 -5.58 1.59 15.58
C ILE A 440 -6.75 0.99 14.75
N GLY A 441 -7.70 1.83 14.31
CA GLY A 441 -8.83 1.42 13.49
C GLY A 441 -8.41 0.86 12.14
N ALA A 442 -7.41 1.50 11.49
CA ALA A 442 -6.85 1.03 10.23
C ALA A 442 -6.14 -0.32 10.37
N LEU A 443 -5.29 -0.49 11.38
CA LEU A 443 -4.65 -1.77 11.68
C LEU A 443 -5.69 -2.86 12.00
N SER A 444 -6.75 -2.52 12.73
CA SER A 444 -7.87 -3.43 13.04
C SER A 444 -8.77 -3.73 11.83
N LYS A 445 -8.70 -2.93 10.75
CA LYS A 445 -9.37 -3.22 9.48
C LYS A 445 -8.48 -4.10 8.57
N LEU A 446 -7.18 -3.86 8.59
CA LEU A 446 -6.17 -4.67 7.88
C LEU A 446 -6.03 -6.07 8.50
N SER A 447 -6.26 -6.24 9.80
CA SER A 447 -6.15 -7.52 10.52
C SER A 447 -7.10 -8.62 10.02
N VAL A 448 -8.15 -8.24 9.28
CA VAL A 448 -9.05 -9.17 8.56
C VAL A 448 -8.29 -10.05 7.55
N VAL A 449 -7.18 -9.54 7.00
CA VAL A 449 -6.33 -10.22 6.01
C VAL A 449 -4.93 -10.49 6.57
N TRP A 450 -4.32 -9.50 7.23
CA TRP A 450 -2.92 -9.51 7.63
C TRP A 450 -2.77 -9.73 9.14
N LYS A 451 -2.29 -10.92 9.56
CA LYS A 451 -2.02 -11.23 10.97
C LYS A 451 -0.99 -10.27 11.61
N ALA A 452 -0.06 -9.74 10.83
CA ALA A 452 0.87 -8.73 11.32
C ALA A 452 0.17 -7.40 11.66
N ALA A 453 -0.96 -7.06 11.01
CA ALA A 453 -1.77 -5.91 11.39
C ALA A 453 -2.57 -6.15 12.69
N ASP A 454 -3.01 -7.39 12.95
CA ASP A 454 -3.59 -7.77 14.26
C ASP A 454 -2.57 -7.57 15.39
N THR A 455 -1.35 -8.09 15.17
CA THR A 455 -0.23 -7.99 16.12
C THR A 455 0.12 -6.53 16.39
N ALA A 456 0.25 -5.71 15.34
CA ALA A 456 0.53 -4.28 15.46
C ALA A 456 -0.62 -3.51 16.15
N ALA A 457 -1.88 -3.79 15.82
CA ALA A 457 -3.05 -3.19 16.47
C ALA A 457 -3.05 -3.49 17.98
N GLY A 458 -2.72 -4.72 18.38
CA GLY A 458 -2.59 -5.12 19.78
C GLY A 458 -1.48 -4.35 20.50
N GLN A 459 -0.29 -4.25 19.90
CA GLN A 459 0.85 -3.52 20.49
C GLN A 459 0.58 -2.02 20.64
N VAL A 460 0.15 -1.35 19.57
CA VAL A 460 -0.18 0.10 19.56
C VAL A 460 -1.25 0.42 20.61
N ARG A 461 -2.29 -0.43 20.71
CA ARG A 461 -3.37 -0.27 21.69
C ARG A 461 -2.91 -0.55 23.13
N GLY A 462 -1.95 -1.46 23.33
CA GLY A 462 -1.30 -1.70 24.62
C GLY A 462 -0.59 -0.45 25.13
N VAL A 463 0.31 0.11 24.31
CA VAL A 463 1.04 1.35 24.65
C VAL A 463 0.09 2.53 24.88
N ALA A 464 -0.94 2.69 24.05
CA ALA A 464 -1.93 3.76 24.25
C ALA A 464 -2.58 3.69 25.64
N ARG A 465 -2.91 2.48 26.12
CA ARG A 465 -3.46 2.26 27.47
C ARG A 465 -2.44 2.52 28.58
N GLU A 466 -1.16 2.23 28.36
CA GLU A 466 -0.09 2.50 29.33
C GLU A 466 0.17 4.01 29.47
N ILE A 467 0.29 4.74 28.36
CA ILE A 467 0.43 6.21 28.35
C ILE A 467 -0.77 6.87 29.03
N TYR A 468 -1.99 6.46 28.68
CA TYR A 468 -3.21 6.97 29.30
C TYR A 468 -3.19 6.77 30.83
N ARG A 469 -2.86 5.57 31.30
CA ARG A 469 -2.81 5.25 32.74
C ARG A 469 -1.74 6.07 33.46
N ALA A 470 -0.59 6.29 32.84
CA ALA A 470 0.47 7.13 33.38
C ALA A 470 0.01 8.59 33.52
N LYS A 471 -0.62 9.16 32.50
CA LYS A 471 -1.20 10.51 32.54
C LYS A 471 -2.29 10.65 33.61
N LYS A 472 -3.26 9.73 33.65
CA LYS A 472 -4.32 9.72 34.67
C LYS A 472 -3.78 9.56 36.10
N ALA A 473 -2.70 8.79 36.29
CA ALA A 473 -2.03 8.69 37.59
C ALA A 473 -1.35 10.00 38.02
N GLN A 474 -0.80 10.78 37.08
CA GLN A 474 -0.25 12.11 37.39
C GLN A 474 -1.34 13.15 37.68
N GLN A 475 -2.47 13.11 36.98
CA GLN A 475 -3.64 13.95 37.25
C GLN A 475 -4.24 13.74 38.66
N ILE A 476 -3.96 12.62 39.34
CA ILE A 476 -4.38 12.42 40.74
C ILE A 476 -3.53 13.29 41.70
N ASN A 477 -2.32 13.69 41.31
CA ASN A 477 -1.46 14.55 42.12
C ASN A 477 -1.91 16.03 42.01
N PRO A 478 -2.31 16.70 43.11
CA PRO A 478 -2.71 18.10 43.06
C PRO A 478 -1.64 19.04 42.47
N ALA A 479 -0.36 18.68 42.59
CA ALA A 479 0.75 19.44 42.02
C ALA A 479 0.73 19.51 40.48
N PHE A 480 0.11 18.54 39.80
CA PHE A 480 -0.05 18.54 38.34
C PHE A 480 -0.94 19.69 37.87
N TRP A 481 -2.04 19.96 38.60
CA TRP A 481 -3.02 20.98 38.24
C TRP A 481 -2.63 22.42 38.59
N VAL A 482 -1.52 22.63 39.30
CA VAL A 482 -1.09 23.98 39.76
C VAL A 482 -0.83 24.95 38.59
N ALA A 483 -0.53 24.44 37.40
CA ALA A 483 -0.29 25.22 36.19
C ALA A 483 -1.52 25.38 35.26
N PHE A 484 -2.66 24.75 35.59
CA PHE A 484 -3.84 24.71 34.72
C PHE A 484 -5.01 25.54 35.27
N THR A 485 -5.82 26.08 34.38
CA THR A 485 -7.11 26.68 34.74
C THR A 485 -8.15 25.61 35.08
N GLN A 486 -9.22 26.03 35.78
CA GLN A 486 -10.33 25.14 36.13
C GLN A 486 -11.07 24.60 34.90
N GLU A 487 -11.14 25.37 33.81
CA GLU A 487 -11.78 24.93 32.55
C GLU A 487 -10.93 23.89 31.82
N GLU A 488 -9.62 24.10 31.69
CA GLU A 488 -8.68 23.12 31.11
C GLU A 488 -8.69 21.79 31.88
N MET A 489 -8.74 21.86 33.22
CA MET A 489 -8.83 20.68 34.08
C MET A 489 -10.12 19.87 33.85
N ILE A 490 -11.27 20.55 33.73
CA ILE A 490 -12.56 19.89 33.46
C ILE A 490 -12.59 19.31 32.04
N GLN A 491 -12.08 20.04 31.04
CA GLN A 491 -12.00 19.56 29.66
C GLN A 491 -11.11 18.32 29.54
N SER A 492 -9.91 18.33 30.14
CA SER A 492 -9.00 17.17 30.13
C SER A 492 -9.65 15.93 30.74
N LEU A 493 -10.30 16.05 31.90
CA LEU A 493 -10.94 14.92 32.58
C LEU A 493 -12.10 14.32 31.77
N ASN A 494 -12.93 15.17 31.15
CA ASN A 494 -14.07 14.74 30.34
C ASN A 494 -13.63 14.04 29.04
N ALA A 495 -12.62 14.58 28.35
CA ALA A 495 -12.06 13.97 27.15
C ALA A 495 -11.46 12.59 27.47
N ASP A 496 -10.76 12.48 28.60
CA ASP A 496 -10.11 11.24 29.03
C ASP A 496 -11.11 10.11 29.38
N GLU A 497 -12.33 10.41 29.87
CA GLU A 497 -13.34 9.37 30.14
C GLU A 497 -14.06 8.85 28.88
N ALA A 498 -14.48 9.76 27.98
CA ALA A 498 -15.06 9.39 26.70
C ALA A 498 -14.12 8.45 25.91
N ILE A 499 -12.81 8.67 26.07
CA ILE A 499 -11.79 7.92 25.34
C ILE A 499 -11.73 6.43 25.70
N ILE A 500 -11.89 6.06 26.98
CA ILE A 500 -11.93 4.64 27.39
C ILE A 500 -13.19 3.98 26.83
N SER A 501 -14.35 4.61 27.01
CA SER A 501 -15.65 4.08 26.56
C SER A 501 -15.63 3.71 25.07
N ASP A 502 -15.05 4.58 24.25
CA ASP A 502 -14.88 4.36 22.81
C ASP A 502 -13.80 3.33 22.47
N ILE A 503 -12.63 3.37 23.13
CA ILE A 503 -11.58 2.36 22.90
C ILE A 503 -12.13 0.97 23.23
N ASP A 504 -12.91 0.84 24.31
CA ASP A 504 -13.54 -0.40 24.76
C ASP A 504 -14.76 -0.79 23.89
N SER A 505 -15.52 0.17 23.34
CA SER A 505 -16.60 -0.13 22.36
C SER A 505 -16.07 -0.57 20.99
N MET A 506 -14.88 -0.10 20.58
CA MET A 506 -14.17 -0.62 19.40
C MET A 506 -13.69 -2.07 19.58
N PHE A 507 -13.64 -2.64 20.80
CA PHE A 507 -13.43 -4.09 20.96
C PHE A 507 -14.71 -4.89 20.69
N SER A 508 -15.86 -4.42 21.19
CA SER A 508 -17.09 -5.21 21.13
C SER A 508 -17.59 -5.39 19.70
N GLN A 509 -17.43 -4.39 18.82
CA GLN A 509 -17.85 -4.49 17.42
C GLN A 509 -16.97 -5.41 16.56
N VAL A 510 -15.65 -5.48 16.83
CA VAL A 510 -14.75 -6.37 16.07
C VAL A 510 -14.91 -7.82 16.53
N SER A 511 -15.13 -8.05 17.84
CA SER A 511 -15.35 -9.39 18.39
C SER A 511 -16.77 -9.94 18.17
N SER A 512 -17.69 -9.15 17.59
CA SER A 512 -19.09 -9.54 17.34
C SER A 512 -19.46 -9.67 15.86
N ALA A 513 -18.49 -9.73 14.94
CA ALA A 513 -18.75 -10.17 13.58
C ALA A 513 -19.37 -11.59 13.63
N PRO A 514 -20.58 -11.81 13.07
CA PRO A 514 -21.35 -13.00 13.39
C PRO A 514 -20.69 -14.26 12.83
N VAL A 515 -20.15 -15.09 13.71
CA VAL A 515 -19.91 -16.51 13.42
C VAL A 515 -21.28 -17.10 13.09
N SER A 516 -21.52 -17.39 11.81
CA SER A 516 -22.72 -18.09 11.37
C SER A 516 -22.62 -19.55 11.81
N VAL A 517 -23.00 -19.81 13.06
CA VAL A 517 -23.10 -21.17 13.61
C VAL A 517 -24.21 -21.89 12.84
N ALA A 518 -23.80 -22.69 11.84
CA ALA A 518 -24.69 -23.63 11.18
C ALA A 518 -25.30 -24.56 12.23
N GLY A 519 -26.61 -24.76 12.16
CA GLY A 519 -27.39 -25.29 13.28
C GLY A 519 -26.91 -26.65 13.79
N ALA A 520 -26.90 -26.81 15.10
CA ALA A 520 -26.81 -28.12 15.73
C ALA A 520 -28.01 -28.98 15.31
N PRO A 521 -27.83 -30.27 14.98
CA PRO A 521 -28.94 -31.17 14.75
C PRO A 521 -29.70 -31.37 16.06
N GLY A 522 -31.03 -31.20 16.01
CA GLY A 522 -31.89 -31.39 17.18
C GLY A 522 -31.80 -32.82 17.71
N ALA A 523 -31.63 -32.96 19.02
CA ALA A 523 -31.82 -34.24 19.68
C ALA A 523 -33.28 -34.67 19.57
N LEU A 524 -33.52 -35.92 19.17
CA LEU A 524 -34.79 -36.60 19.39
C LEU A 524 -34.71 -37.23 20.78
N GLU A 525 -35.39 -36.64 21.75
CA GLU A 525 -35.70 -37.31 23.00
C GLU A 525 -36.78 -38.38 22.80
N HIS A 526 -36.73 -39.37 23.68
CA HIS A 526 -37.87 -40.18 24.09
C HIS A 526 -38.25 -39.78 25.52
#